data_AF-A0A0F2L3D1-F1
#
_entry.id   AF-A0A0F2L3D1-F1
#
_cell.length_a   1.000
_cell.length_b   1.000
_cell.length_c   1.000
_cell.angle_alpha   90.00
_cell.angle_beta   90.00
_cell.angle_gamma   90.00
#
_symmetry.space_group_name_H-M   'P 1'
#
loop_
_entity.id
_entity.type
_entity.pdbx_description
1 polymer ?
#
loop_
_entity_poly.entity_id
_entity_poly.type
_entity_poly.pdbx_seq_one_letter_code
_entity_poly.pdbx_strand_id
1 'polypeptide(L)' 'MINVSLPSYCNEPEILVKISNEQTNPEWGIPPESRSMDLRLKYGFVVIDKPRGPTSHEVAA' A
#
# COMPACT_ATOMS: atom_id res chain seq x y z
N MET A 1 20.45 -19.45 2.91
CA MET A 1 19.17 -18.77 3.20
C MET A 1 19.37 -17.92 4.43
N ILE A 2 19.21 -16.61 4.33
CA ILE A 2 19.37 -15.69 5.46
C ILE A 2 18.06 -15.76 6.26
N ASN A 3 18.12 -16.23 7.50
CA ASN A 3 16.98 -16.26 8.40
C ASN A 3 16.77 -14.85 8.94
N VAL A 4 15.96 -14.04 8.26
CA VAL A 4 15.67 -12.66 8.69
C VAL A 4 14.47 -12.71 9.63
N SER A 5 14.71 -12.49 10.93
CA SER A 5 13.63 -12.21 11.87
C SER A 5 13.08 -10.82 11.56
N LEU A 6 11.83 -10.74 11.11
CA LEU A 6 11.18 -9.46 10.89
C LEU A 6 11.00 -8.70 12.22
N PRO A 7 11.09 -7.36 12.23
CA PRO A 7 10.81 -6.57 13.42
C PRO A 7 9.41 -6.84 13.98
N SER A 8 9.22 -6.62 15.29
CA SER A 8 7.96 -6.92 15.99
C SER A 8 6.74 -6.13 15.50
N TYR A 9 6.94 -5.01 14.80
CA TYR A 9 5.88 -4.23 14.16
C TYR A 9 5.48 -4.74 12.77
N CYS A 10 6.19 -5.74 12.24
CA CYS A 10 5.86 -6.40 10.97
C CYS A 10 5.03 -7.68 11.17
N ASN A 11 4.55 -7.94 12.40
CA ASN A 11 3.66 -9.07 12.67
C ASN A 11 2.27 -8.79 12.09
N GLU A 12 1.61 -9.83 11.58
CA GLU A 12 0.20 -9.75 11.20
C GLU A 12 -0.65 -9.51 12.45
N PRO A 13 -1.41 -8.41 12.53
CA PRO A 13 -2.24 -8.11 13.69
C PRO A 13 -3.43 -9.06 13.77
N GLU A 14 -3.92 -9.31 14.98
CA GLU A 14 -5.20 -9.99 15.17
C GLU A 14 -6.35 -9.13 14.63
N ILE A 15 -7.17 -9.71 13.75
CA ILE A 15 -8.33 -9.02 13.17
C ILE A 15 -9.56 -9.29 14.04
N LEU A 16 -10.05 -8.26 14.72
CA LEU A 16 -11.27 -8.33 15.51
C LEU A 16 -12.49 -7.92 14.67
N VAL A 17 -13.40 -8.87 14.42
CA VAL A 17 -14.62 -8.64 13.63
C VAL A 17 -15.80 -8.34 14.55
N LYS A 18 -16.37 -7.14 14.45
CA LYS A 18 -17.51 -6.72 15.29
C LYS A 18 -18.86 -7.27 14.79
N ILE A 19 -19.10 -7.18 13.49
CA ILE A 19 -20.32 -7.66 12.83
C ILE A 19 -19.90 -8.68 11.78
N SER A 20 -20.38 -9.91 11.92
CA SER A 20 -20.08 -10.97 10.97
C SER A 20 -20.87 -10.79 9.67
N ASN A 21 -20.24 -11.14 8.54
CA ASN A 21 -20.83 -11.15 7.21
C ASN A 21 -21.33 -9.78 6.69
N GLU A 22 -20.89 -8.67 7.25
CA GLU A 22 -21.21 -7.34 6.71
C GLU A 22 -20.65 -7.17 5.29
N GLN A 23 -21.43 -6.54 4.41
CA GLN A 23 -21.10 -6.33 3.00
C GLN A 23 -21.20 -4.84 2.65
N THR A 24 -20.49 -4.43 1.59
CA THR A 24 -20.62 -3.09 1.00
C THR A 24 -21.29 -3.16 -0.38
N ASN A 25 -21.87 -2.04 -0.82
CA ASN A 25 -22.47 -1.95 -2.15
C ASN A 25 -21.37 -1.96 -3.25
N PRO A 26 -21.39 -2.91 -4.20
CA PRO A 26 -20.36 -3.01 -5.25
C PRO A 26 -20.34 -1.83 -6.22
N GLU A 27 -21.43 -1.07 -6.32
CA GLU A 27 -21.51 0.12 -7.17
C GLU A 27 -20.74 1.32 -6.59
N TRP A 28 -20.22 1.20 -5.35
CA TRP A 28 -19.54 2.29 -4.66
C TRP A 28 -18.04 2.05 -4.59
N GLY A 29 -17.29 3.05 -5.04
CA GLY A 29 -15.82 2.99 -5.10
C GLY A 29 -15.34 2.06 -6.22
N ILE A 30 -14.03 1.81 -6.24
CA ILE A 30 -13.39 0.96 -7.24
C ILE A 30 -12.28 0.15 -6.52
N PRO A 31 -12.30 -1.20 -6.59
CA PRO A 31 -11.25 -2.04 -6.04
C PRO A 31 -9.86 -1.61 -6.55
N PRO A 32 -8.80 -1.64 -5.72
CA PRO A 32 -7.45 -1.19 -6.11
C PRO A 32 -6.97 -1.72 -7.46
N GLU A 33 -7.19 -3.01 -7.71
CA GLU A 33 -6.83 -3.74 -8.91
C GLU A 33 -7.64 -3.30 -10.15
N SER A 34 -8.84 -2.78 -9.95
CA SER A 34 -9.77 -2.38 -11.02
C SER A 34 -9.72 -0.88 -11.35
N ARG A 35 -8.89 -0.09 -10.65
CA ARG A 35 -8.74 1.35 -10.92
C ARG A 35 -8.16 1.61 -12.31
N SER A 36 -8.69 2.64 -13.00
CA SER A 36 -8.11 3.16 -14.24
C SER A 36 -6.69 3.69 -14.02
N MET A 37 -5.93 3.87 -15.11
CA MET A 37 -4.56 4.40 -15.02
C MET A 37 -4.49 5.77 -14.33
N ASP A 38 -5.41 6.67 -14.62
CA ASP A 38 -5.44 8.00 -13.99
C ASP A 38 -5.64 7.90 -12.47
N LEU A 39 -6.53 7.01 -12.02
CA LEU A 39 -6.76 6.78 -10.60
C LEU A 39 -5.58 6.06 -9.93
N ARG A 40 -4.90 5.15 -10.64
CA ARG A 40 -3.68 4.51 -10.13
C ARG A 40 -2.54 5.50 -9.95
N LEU A 41 -2.37 6.45 -10.88
CA LEU A 41 -1.37 7.51 -10.75
C LEU A 41 -1.73 8.48 -9.61
N LYS A 42 -3.00 8.87 -9.53
CA LYS A 42 -3.49 9.81 -8.51
C LYS A 42 -3.43 9.26 -7.08
N TYR A 43 -3.69 7.96 -6.90
CA TYR A 43 -3.80 7.31 -5.58
C TYR A 43 -2.74 6.22 -5.35
N GLY A 44 -1.70 6.19 -6.17
CA GLY A 44 -0.61 5.23 -6.08
C GLY A 44 0.59 5.78 -5.31
N PHE A 45 1.59 4.91 -5.13
CA PHE A 45 2.91 5.27 -4.64
C PHE A 45 3.96 4.50 -5.44
N VAL A 46 5.20 4.99 -5.42
CA VAL A 46 6.32 4.35 -6.10
C VAL A 46 7.37 3.99 -5.06
N VAL A 47 7.84 2.75 -5.11
CA VAL A 47 9.01 2.30 -4.35
C VAL A 47 10.25 2.64 -5.17
N ILE A 48 10.95 3.73 -4.81
CA ILE A 48 12.12 4.22 -5.53
C ILE A 48 13.39 3.80 -4.80
N ASP A 49 14.29 3.12 -5.50
CA ASP A 49 15.67 2.98 -5.05
C ASP A 49 16.44 4.28 -5.35
N LYS A 50 16.50 5.15 -4.35
CA LYS A 50 16.99 6.53 -4.51
C LYS A 50 18.48 6.54 -4.92
N PRO A 51 18.86 7.21 -6.02
CA PRO A 51 20.26 7.31 -6.42
C PRO A 51 21.10 8.18 -5.47
N ARG A 52 22.42 7.94 -5.49
CA ARG A 52 23.40 8.80 -4.82
C ARG A 52 23.55 10.12 -5.59
N GLY A 53 23.72 11.23 -4.89
CA GLY A 53 23.89 12.56 -5.50
C GLY A 53 22.74 13.51 -5.13
N PRO A 54 21.57 13.42 -5.78
CA PRO A 54 20.46 14.33 -5.52
C PRO A 54 19.88 14.14 -4.13
N THR A 55 19.34 15.22 -3.58
CA THR A 55 18.51 15.23 -2.37
C THR A 55 17.17 14.55 -2.65
N SER A 56 16.47 14.13 -1.59
CA SER A 56 15.15 13.51 -1.76
C SER A 56 14.11 14.45 -2.35
N HIS A 57 14.21 15.76 -2.07
CA HIS A 57 13.33 16.77 -2.67
C HIS A 57 13.54 16.85 -4.19
N GLU A 58 14.80 16.83 -4.65
CA GLU A 58 15.11 16.83 -6.09
C GLU A 58 14.64 15.56 -6.81
N VAL A 59 14.66 14.40 -6.15
CA VAL A 59 14.15 13.14 -6.73
C VAL A 59 12.62 13.12 -6.80
N ALA A 60 11.94 13.83 -5.89
CA ALA A 60 10.48 13.87 -5.83
C ALA A 60 9.84 15.00 -6.65
N ALA A 61 10.61 16.02 -7.03
CA ALA A 61 10.15 17.24 -7.71
C ALA A 61 9.91 17.06 -9.22
#